data_AF-A0A7X9IY86-F1
#
_entry.id   AF-A0A7X9IY86-F1
#
_cell.length_a   1.000
_cell.length_b   1.000
_cell.length_c   1.000
_cell.angle_alpha   90.00
_cell.angle_beta   90.00
_cell.angle_gamma   90.00
#
_symmetry.space_group_name_H-M   'P 1'
#
loop_
_entity.id
_entity.type
_entity.pdbx_description
1 polymer ?
#
loop_
_entity_poly.entity_id
_entity_poly.type
_entity_poly.pdbx_seq_one_letter_code
_entity_poly.pdbx_strand_id
1 'polypeptide(L)'
;MPPGAVVAERRRSPRKPVRIVAAYSAAGATRLGVVHNLSVGGAFLQALVPVPSGTRLAISLALPGGPKGEPPLEGRVVRVVQVDRGNGGEPMVGMGIEFHLTPAQQERLQRFLRQAPGSQAVEDRRDAAPRAQARLWPPPETAEELGRDDGAARRPHGTPGPAGDDHRRDPPPLPEGREFAREPRRPLHSGRFTLPGVGKDGKPRKDPYAQARTLRLAEMRTGQTRMLRLRLMAVEEEERRPTDFYLEATITCDRPGRMYYLEATADFGAVPPRAARLTVLKSRYDATQPVALITDGRPVQSSVGLEIEPSVDRLVLWISTEGSAGVPAKLAAEVRLQPREAGPAPAELDTLRLPSMKLVVKESLAAALRRAQDPALVALGESMSAETPGRKLECLRRLLELEADVRLIEAAVRELELCEGAVRGFPRVVFDDLSLDMPAHAVLAVFHPGTPLYLVNQCLAIAFEARSESSAAPERRWWDLVLRAATVVLRRRAPALLEENLAVMECGESREAAAALQGLVDWATKLGPAPQAAEASPLEKYLRVIAGRDAAEAAEAAFAVLAWYGFIGLSMQLASSARV
;
A
#
# COMPACT_ATOMS: atom_id res chain seq x y z
N MET A 1 15.70 -3.17 47.35
CA MET A 1 15.86 -4.57 46.93
C MET A 1 17.24 -5.03 47.36
N PRO A 2 17.40 -6.24 47.95
CA PRO A 2 18.71 -6.77 48.23
C PRO A 2 19.49 -7.01 46.91
N PRO A 3 20.75 -6.58 46.81
CA PRO A 3 21.59 -6.87 45.66
C PRO A 3 21.90 -8.38 45.62
N GLY A 4 21.54 -9.05 44.53
CA GLY A 4 21.94 -10.44 44.29
C GLY A 4 20.83 -11.49 44.17
N ALA A 5 19.55 -11.12 44.06
CA ALA A 5 18.51 -12.09 43.73
C ALA A 5 18.69 -12.60 42.28
N VAL A 6 19.38 -13.74 42.14
CA VAL A 6 19.50 -14.46 40.88
C VAL A 6 18.09 -14.86 40.45
N VAL A 7 17.59 -14.23 39.38
CA VAL A 7 16.31 -14.62 38.78
C VAL A 7 16.47 -16.03 38.24
N ALA A 8 15.93 -17.02 38.96
CA ALA A 8 15.98 -18.41 38.57
C ALA A 8 15.45 -18.59 37.14
N GLU A 9 16.21 -19.29 36.30
CA GLU A 9 15.84 -19.60 34.92
C GLU A 9 14.56 -20.44 34.93
N ARG A 10 13.47 -19.89 34.36
CA ARG A 10 12.15 -20.54 34.32
C ARG A 10 11.93 -21.35 33.05
N ARG A 11 12.83 -21.25 32.06
CA ARG A 11 12.68 -21.94 30.76
C ARG A 11 12.97 -23.42 30.91
N ARG A 12 12.05 -24.27 30.42
CA ARG A 12 12.21 -25.73 30.39
C ARG A 12 13.06 -26.25 29.23
N SER A 13 13.32 -25.41 28.23
CA SER A 13 14.08 -25.80 27.03
C SER A 13 14.94 -24.65 26.53
N PRO A 14 16.17 -24.92 26.06
CA PRO A 14 17.02 -23.90 25.45
C PRO A 14 16.37 -23.37 24.17
N ARG A 15 16.54 -22.07 23.92
CA ARG A 15 16.06 -21.41 22.70
C ARG A 15 17.23 -21.22 21.76
N LYS A 16 17.09 -21.72 20.53
CA LYS A 16 18.09 -21.52 19.48
C LYS A 16 17.80 -20.20 18.76
N PRO A 17 18.78 -19.29 18.61
CA PRO A 17 18.61 -18.12 17.76
C PRO A 17 18.43 -18.57 16.31
N VAL A 18 17.38 -18.08 15.66
CA VAL A 18 17.07 -18.37 14.25
C VAL A 18 16.50 -17.12 13.59
N ARG A 19 16.42 -17.10 12.26
CA ARG A 19 15.72 -16.04 11.52
C ARG A 19 14.89 -16.67 10.42
N ILE A 20 13.65 -17.04 10.75
CA ILE A 20 12.77 -17.80 9.87
C ILE A 20 11.52 -16.97 9.59
N VAL A 21 11.13 -16.85 8.32
CA VAL A 21 9.85 -16.24 7.95
C VAL A 21 8.73 -17.21 8.31
N ALA A 22 7.73 -16.70 9.02
CA ALA A 22 6.58 -17.47 9.44
C ALA A 22 5.31 -16.80 8.91
N ALA A 23 4.41 -17.61 8.34
CA ALA A 23 3.02 -17.21 8.19
C ALA A 23 2.26 -17.66 9.43
N TYR A 24 1.43 -16.79 9.99
CA TYR A 24 0.56 -17.15 11.12
C TYR A 24 -0.86 -16.70 10.85
N SER A 25 -1.83 -17.54 11.23
CA SER A 25 -3.24 -17.28 11.03
C SER A 25 -3.95 -17.18 12.38
N ALA A 26 -4.76 -16.14 12.55
CA ALA A 26 -5.59 -15.89 13.72
C ALA A 26 -6.97 -15.43 13.25
N ALA A 27 -8.04 -16.04 13.76
CA ALA A 27 -9.42 -15.69 13.37
C ALA A 27 -9.64 -15.63 11.85
N GLY A 28 -9.08 -16.59 11.10
CA GLY A 28 -9.18 -16.67 9.64
C GLY A 28 -8.26 -15.73 8.84
N ALA A 29 -7.62 -14.75 9.49
CA ALA A 29 -6.69 -13.84 8.83
C ALA A 29 -5.25 -14.35 8.90
N THR A 30 -4.58 -14.45 7.74
CA THR A 30 -3.18 -14.86 7.63
C THR A 30 -2.26 -13.64 7.53
N ARG A 31 -1.17 -13.64 8.30
CA ARG A 31 -0.19 -12.56 8.39
C ARG A 31 1.23 -13.13 8.34
N LEU A 32 2.20 -12.27 8.06
CA LEU A 32 3.62 -12.63 8.04
C LEU A 32 4.37 -12.08 9.25
N GLY A 33 5.40 -12.79 9.68
CA GLY A 33 6.32 -12.38 10.73
C GLY A 33 7.67 -13.08 10.63
N VAL A 34 8.60 -12.71 11.51
CA VAL A 34 9.95 -13.27 11.55
C VAL A 34 10.22 -13.86 12.93
N VAL A 35 10.50 -15.17 12.97
CA VAL A 35 10.90 -15.87 14.20
C VAL A 35 12.37 -15.63 14.48
N HIS A 36 12.69 -15.04 15.64
CA HIS A 36 14.07 -14.70 16.06
C HIS A 36 14.70 -15.74 16.99
N ASN A 37 13.87 -16.51 17.69
CA ASN A 37 14.33 -17.64 18.49
C ASN A 37 13.27 -18.72 18.50
N LEU A 38 13.73 -19.96 18.52
CA LEU A 38 12.90 -21.15 18.40
C LEU A 38 13.38 -22.21 19.39
N SER A 39 12.43 -22.84 20.07
CA SER A 39 12.64 -23.99 20.96
C SER A 39 11.56 -25.01 20.68
N VAL A 40 11.70 -26.21 21.25
CA VAL A 40 10.67 -27.25 21.14
C VAL A 40 9.33 -26.79 21.71
N GLY A 41 9.34 -25.99 22.79
CA GLY A 41 8.12 -25.52 23.45
C GLY A 41 7.56 -24.20 22.93
N GLY A 42 8.24 -23.49 22.03
CA GLY A 42 7.78 -22.17 21.62
C GLY A 42 8.78 -21.32 20.86
N ALA A 43 8.33 -20.12 20.44
CA ALA A 43 9.08 -19.18 19.63
C ALA A 43 8.87 -17.72 20.06
N PHE A 44 9.76 -16.83 19.64
CA PHE A 44 9.49 -15.40 19.60
C PHE A 44 9.35 -14.94 18.15
N LEU A 45 8.18 -14.40 17.82
CA LEU A 45 7.81 -13.97 16.47
C LEU A 45 7.67 -12.44 16.45
N GLN A 46 8.52 -11.76 15.68
CA GLN A 46 8.39 -10.33 15.38
C GLN A 46 7.32 -10.14 14.31
N ALA A 47 6.34 -9.29 14.59
CA ALA A 47 5.23 -8.99 13.70
C ALA A 47 4.90 -7.49 13.74
N LEU A 48 4.47 -6.95 12.61
CA LEU A 48 4.04 -5.55 12.51
C LEU A 48 2.84 -5.27 13.41
N VAL A 49 1.91 -6.22 13.48
CA VAL A 49 0.69 -6.16 14.31
C VAL A 49 0.60 -7.46 15.12
N PRO A 50 1.19 -7.54 16.32
CA PRO A 50 1.06 -8.73 17.17
C PRO A 50 -0.40 -8.90 17.58
N VAL A 51 -0.85 -10.14 17.70
CA VAL A 51 -2.18 -10.43 18.25
C VAL A 51 -2.14 -10.46 19.80
N PRO A 52 -3.27 -10.24 20.49
CA PRO A 52 -3.30 -10.23 21.95
C PRO A 52 -2.84 -11.54 22.58
N SER A 53 -2.30 -11.45 23.80
CA SER A 53 -2.01 -12.61 24.65
C SER A 53 -3.27 -13.47 24.83
N GLY A 54 -3.09 -14.79 24.87
CA GLY A 54 -4.17 -15.77 24.95
C GLY A 54 -4.65 -16.30 23.60
N THR A 55 -4.39 -15.57 22.50
CA THR A 55 -4.85 -15.92 21.14
C THR A 55 -4.22 -17.23 20.65
N ARG A 56 -5.05 -18.12 20.08
CA ARG A 56 -4.59 -19.33 19.38
C ARG A 56 -4.19 -19.00 17.94
N LEU A 57 -3.09 -19.59 17.49
CA LEU A 57 -2.49 -19.38 16.19
C LEU A 57 -2.23 -20.71 15.49
N ALA A 58 -2.45 -20.74 14.18
CA ALA A 58 -1.85 -21.72 13.29
C ALA A 58 -0.60 -21.08 12.65
N ILE A 59 0.57 -21.69 12.78
CA ILE A 59 1.86 -21.10 12.40
C ILE A 59 2.57 -22.01 11.41
N SER A 60 2.72 -21.54 10.17
CA SER A 60 3.50 -22.21 9.14
C SER A 60 4.92 -21.67 9.15
N LEU A 61 5.88 -22.52 9.55
CA LEU A 61 7.30 -22.22 9.51
C LEU A 61 7.90 -22.80 8.22
N ALA A 62 8.55 -21.96 7.42
CA ALA A 62 9.35 -22.43 6.30
C ALA A 62 10.72 -22.93 6.83
N LEU A 63 10.77 -24.18 7.32
CA LEU A 63 12.01 -24.79 7.80
C LEU A 63 12.89 -25.19 6.61
N PRO A 64 14.18 -24.77 6.56
CA PRO A 64 15.12 -25.23 5.54
C PRO A 64 15.16 -26.76 5.43
N GLY A 65 14.94 -27.29 4.22
CA GLY A 65 14.93 -28.74 3.96
C GLY A 65 13.67 -29.48 4.42
N GLY A 66 12.66 -28.79 4.94
CA GLY A 66 11.36 -29.40 5.23
C GLY A 66 10.55 -29.64 3.95
N PRO A 67 9.72 -30.69 3.88
CA PRO A 67 8.76 -30.86 2.80
C PRO A 67 7.85 -29.64 2.63
N LYS A 68 7.47 -29.33 1.38
CA LYS A 68 6.46 -28.30 1.09
C LYS A 68 5.08 -28.78 1.57
N GLY A 69 4.26 -27.86 2.07
CA GLY A 69 2.90 -28.18 2.52
C GLY A 69 2.82 -28.82 3.91
N GLU A 70 3.82 -28.63 4.76
CA GLU A 70 3.75 -29.11 6.13
C GLU A 70 2.55 -28.54 6.90
N PRO A 71 1.88 -29.35 7.72
CA PRO A 71 0.79 -28.86 8.55
C PRO A 71 1.32 -27.78 9.52
N PRO A 72 0.56 -26.68 9.70
CA PRO A 72 0.95 -25.59 10.58
C PRO A 72 1.10 -26.09 12.03
N LEU A 73 2.01 -25.45 12.77
CA LEU A 73 2.14 -25.66 14.21
C LEU A 73 1.02 -24.90 14.91
N GLU A 74 0.30 -25.57 15.81
CA GLU A 74 -0.60 -24.87 16.71
C GLU A 74 0.18 -24.20 17.83
N GLY A 75 -0.23 -22.98 18.20
CA GLY A 75 0.37 -22.29 19.32
C GLY A 75 -0.57 -21.29 19.98
N ARG A 76 -0.18 -20.83 21.17
CA ARG A 76 -0.88 -19.79 21.93
C ARG A 76 0.08 -18.65 22.22
N VAL A 77 -0.38 -17.41 22.03
CA VAL A 77 0.40 -16.23 22.43
C VAL A 77 0.42 -16.13 23.93
N VAL A 78 1.59 -16.25 24.55
CA VAL A 78 1.75 -16.17 26.02
C VAL A 78 2.08 -14.75 26.48
N ARG A 79 2.66 -13.93 25.61
CA ARG A 79 2.94 -12.51 25.88
C ARG A 79 3.20 -11.74 24.59
N VAL A 80 2.80 -10.48 24.57
CA VAL A 80 3.27 -9.50 23.59
C VAL A 80 4.43 -8.71 24.19
N VAL A 81 5.46 -8.44 23.41
CA VAL A 81 6.65 -7.70 23.83
C VAL A 81 6.90 -6.57 22.86
N GLN A 82 7.07 -5.37 23.40
CA GLN A 82 7.63 -4.23 22.70
C GLN A 82 9.03 -3.98 23.26
N VAL A 83 10.05 -4.16 22.43
CA VAL A 83 11.44 -3.91 22.80
C VAL A 83 11.85 -2.59 22.17
N ASP A 84 12.01 -1.57 22.99
CA ASP A 84 12.63 -0.32 22.55
C ASP A 84 14.11 -0.59 22.29
N ARG A 85 14.53 -0.49 21.03
CA ARG A 85 15.95 -0.55 20.68
C ARG A 85 16.56 0.80 21.03
N GLY A 86 17.10 0.93 22.25
CA GLY A 86 17.92 2.09 22.62
C GLY A 86 18.97 2.36 21.53
N ASN A 87 19.17 3.65 21.20
CA ASN A 87 19.96 4.18 20.07
C ASN A 87 19.21 4.39 18.73
N GLY A 88 17.93 4.76 18.77
CA GLY A 88 17.21 5.24 17.58
C GLY A 88 16.87 4.15 16.55
N GLY A 89 16.99 2.87 16.93
CA GLY A 89 16.42 1.78 16.13
C GLY A 89 14.91 1.70 16.32
N GLU A 90 14.18 1.35 15.25
CA GLU A 90 12.74 1.13 15.35
C GLU A 90 12.41 0.12 16.46
N PRO A 91 11.39 0.40 17.30
CA PRO A 91 10.98 -0.51 18.37
C PRO A 91 10.55 -1.85 17.76
N MET A 92 11.10 -2.93 18.31
CA MET A 92 10.80 -4.27 17.85
C MET A 92 9.55 -4.77 18.57
N VAL A 93 8.44 -4.83 17.84
CA VAL A 93 7.18 -5.40 18.33
C VAL A 93 7.10 -6.88 17.95
N GLY A 94 6.76 -7.73 18.92
CA GLY A 94 6.62 -9.16 18.68
C GLY A 94 5.83 -9.88 19.76
N MET A 95 5.69 -11.19 19.59
CA MET A 95 4.93 -12.05 20.49
C MET A 95 5.71 -13.31 20.85
N GLY A 96 5.67 -13.67 22.13
CA GLY A 96 6.08 -14.98 22.62
C GLY A 96 4.96 -15.98 22.42
N ILE A 97 5.26 -17.09 21.78
CA ILE A 97 4.32 -18.14 21.42
C ILE A 97 4.74 -19.43 22.11
N GLU A 98 3.81 -20.09 22.77
CA GLU A 98 3.91 -21.46 23.26
C GLU A 98 3.30 -22.41 22.25
N PHE A 99 4.00 -23.49 21.87
CA PHE A 99 3.50 -24.44 20.88
C PHE A 99 2.73 -25.59 21.51
N HIS A 100 1.69 -26.04 20.83
CA HIS A 100 0.98 -27.29 21.09
C HIS A 100 1.31 -28.27 19.96
N LEU A 101 2.34 -29.08 20.17
CA LEU A 101 2.89 -29.96 19.13
C LEU A 101 2.36 -31.38 19.27
N THR A 102 2.01 -31.99 18.13
CA THR A 102 1.91 -33.46 18.04
C THR A 102 3.31 -34.10 18.19
N PRO A 103 3.42 -35.39 18.56
CA PRO A 103 4.71 -36.07 18.64
C PRO A 103 5.55 -35.97 17.35
N ALA A 104 4.90 -36.08 16.18
CA ALA A 104 5.55 -35.94 14.88
C ALA A 104 6.10 -34.52 14.64
N GLN A 105 5.32 -33.48 14.97
CA GLN A 105 5.78 -32.09 14.87
C GLN A 105 6.91 -31.80 15.85
N GLN A 106 6.85 -32.35 17.07
CA GLN A 106 7.89 -32.23 18.07
C GLN A 106 9.20 -32.85 17.60
N GLU A 107 9.17 -34.08 17.09
CA GLU A 107 10.37 -34.75 16.57
C GLU A 107 10.97 -34.00 15.38
N ARG A 108 10.13 -33.51 14.46
CA ARG A 108 10.54 -32.67 13.33
C ARG A 108 11.24 -31.39 13.80
N LEU A 109 10.61 -30.66 14.72
CA LEU A 109 11.17 -29.41 15.24
C LEU A 109 12.48 -29.66 15.99
N GLN A 110 12.58 -30.76 16.74
CA GLN A 110 13.83 -31.18 17.38
C GLN A 110 14.92 -31.51 16.37
N ARG A 111 14.59 -32.22 15.28
CA ARG A 111 15.54 -32.54 14.19
C ARG A 111 16.08 -31.26 13.56
N PHE A 112 15.18 -30.31 13.24
CA PHE A 112 15.58 -28.99 12.75
C PHE A 112 16.49 -28.26 13.74
N LEU A 113 16.12 -28.22 15.03
CA LEU A 113 16.92 -27.53 16.05
C LEU A 113 18.29 -28.18 16.26
N ARG A 114 18.45 -29.49 16.06
CA ARG A 114 19.76 -30.17 16.06
C ARG A 114 20.62 -29.77 14.86
N GLN A 115 20.02 -29.68 13.67
CA GLN A 115 20.72 -29.43 12.40
C GLN A 115 20.99 -27.95 12.12
N ALA A 116 20.16 -27.04 12.63
CA ALA A 116 20.31 -25.62 12.38
C ALA A 116 21.72 -25.16 12.81
N PRO A 117 22.48 -24.42 12.00
CA PRO A 117 23.77 -23.89 12.45
C PRO A 117 23.53 -23.01 13.68
N GLY A 118 24.24 -23.29 14.78
CA GLY A 118 24.23 -22.38 15.93
C GLY A 118 24.79 -21.05 15.47
N SER A 119 24.00 -19.97 15.56
CA SER A 119 24.49 -18.62 15.26
C SER A 119 25.36 -18.12 16.43
N GLN A 120 26.46 -18.82 16.73
CA GLN A 120 27.38 -18.49 17.81
C GLN A 120 28.01 -17.09 17.64
N ALA A 121 28.01 -16.53 16.43
CA ALA A 121 28.55 -15.19 16.16
C ALA A 121 27.66 -14.01 16.61
N VAL A 122 26.43 -14.23 17.09
CA VAL A 122 25.52 -13.15 17.53
C VAL A 122 25.30 -13.13 19.06
N GLU A 123 25.60 -14.23 19.75
CA GLU A 123 25.43 -14.34 21.21
C GLU A 123 26.48 -13.53 21.99
N ASP A 124 27.74 -13.49 21.55
CA ASP A 124 28.83 -12.79 22.25
C ASP A 124 28.64 -11.26 22.39
N ARG A 125 27.79 -10.63 21.56
CA ARG A 125 27.46 -9.20 21.68
C ARG A 125 26.14 -8.91 22.41
N ARG A 126 25.29 -9.92 22.63
CA ARG A 126 23.93 -9.72 23.18
C ARG A 126 23.80 -10.09 24.66
N ASP A 127 24.60 -11.04 25.16
CA ASP A 127 24.63 -11.33 26.59
C ASP A 127 25.29 -10.21 27.41
N ALA A 128 25.98 -9.27 26.75
CA ALA A 128 26.53 -8.04 27.34
C ALA A 128 25.55 -6.84 27.33
N ALA A 129 24.38 -6.94 26.69
CA ALA A 129 23.42 -5.83 26.65
C ALA A 129 22.51 -5.85 27.90
N PRO A 130 22.22 -4.69 28.54
CA PRO A 130 21.33 -4.64 29.69
C PRO A 130 19.98 -5.23 29.34
N ARG A 131 19.42 -6.08 30.22
CA ARG A 131 18.03 -6.58 30.10
C ARG A 131 17.08 -5.39 29.96
N ALA A 132 16.71 -5.04 28.73
CA ALA A 132 15.76 -3.98 28.45
C ALA A 132 14.44 -4.31 29.17
N GLN A 133 13.90 -3.33 29.89
CA GLN A 133 12.67 -3.49 30.66
C GLN A 133 11.50 -3.73 29.71
N ALA A 134 11.14 -5.00 29.52
CA ALA A 134 9.96 -5.36 28.74
C ALA A 134 8.72 -4.84 29.47
N ARG A 135 7.98 -3.90 28.86
CA ARG A 135 6.65 -3.52 29.33
C ARG A 135 5.68 -4.64 28.95
N LEU A 136 5.09 -5.29 29.95
CA LEU A 136 4.04 -6.28 29.76
C LEU A 136 2.73 -5.55 29.42
N TRP A 137 2.05 -5.99 28.36
CA TRP A 137 0.70 -5.55 28.05
C TRP A 137 -0.29 -6.19 29.04
N PRO A 138 -1.24 -5.44 29.63
CA PRO A 138 -2.22 -6.02 30.54
C PRO A 138 -3.11 -7.06 29.81
N PRO A 139 -3.49 -8.17 30.45
CA PRO A 139 -4.44 -9.12 29.86
C PRO A 139 -5.80 -8.43 29.61
N PRO A 140 -6.57 -8.84 28.58
CA PRO A 140 -7.95 -8.41 28.45
C PRO A 140 -8.75 -8.94 29.65
N GLU A 141 -9.51 -8.05 30.30
CA GLU A 141 -10.50 -8.42 31.31
C GLU A 141 -11.50 -9.41 30.69
N THR A 142 -11.73 -10.53 31.38
CA THR A 142 -12.61 -11.60 30.93
C THR A 142 -14.06 -11.13 30.84
N ALA A 143 -14.73 -11.46 29.73
CA ALA A 143 -16.11 -11.10 29.41
C ALA A 143 -17.19 -11.76 30.31
N GLU A 144 -16.86 -12.21 31.52
CA GLU A 144 -17.78 -12.90 32.44
C GLU A 144 -18.34 -11.99 33.56
N GLU A 145 -17.87 -10.75 33.74
CA GLU A 145 -18.34 -9.86 34.82
C GLU A 145 -19.44 -8.86 34.44
N LEU A 146 -19.97 -8.87 33.21
CA LEU A 146 -21.07 -7.99 32.76
C LEU A 146 -22.46 -8.66 32.74
N GLY A 147 -22.62 -9.80 33.41
CA GLY A 147 -23.83 -10.64 33.33
C GLY A 147 -24.66 -10.76 34.61
N ARG A 148 -24.58 -9.81 35.56
CA ARG A 148 -25.50 -9.79 36.71
C ARG A 148 -26.13 -8.42 36.84
N ASP A 149 -27.30 -8.27 36.24
CA ASP A 149 -28.26 -7.23 36.59
C ASP A 149 -29.57 -7.88 37.03
N ASP A 150 -30.17 -7.22 38.00
CA ASP A 150 -31.16 -7.70 38.94
C ASP A 150 -32.58 -7.80 38.36
N GLY A 151 -33.34 -8.79 38.84
CA GLY A 151 -34.71 -9.05 38.40
C GLY A 151 -35.64 -9.56 39.50
N ALA A 152 -36.20 -8.59 40.24
CA ALA A 152 -37.55 -8.59 40.84
C ALA A 152 -37.87 -9.45 42.10
N ALA A 153 -38.38 -8.77 43.16
CA ALA A 153 -39.74 -8.98 43.68
C ALA A 153 -40.11 -8.09 44.89
N ARG A 154 -41.28 -7.44 44.76
CA ARG A 154 -42.33 -7.14 45.78
C ARG A 154 -42.22 -5.89 46.69
N ARG A 155 -43.21 -4.99 46.51
CA ARG A 155 -43.81 -4.05 47.51
C ARG A 155 -44.72 -4.84 48.51
N PRO A 156 -45.51 -4.26 49.46
CA PRO A 156 -45.73 -2.85 49.88
C PRO A 156 -45.92 -2.60 51.42
N HIS A 157 -46.02 -1.33 51.85
CA HIS A 157 -46.91 -0.76 52.91
C HIS A 157 -46.69 0.78 52.93
N GLY A 158 -47.68 1.68 52.78
CA GLY A 158 -48.67 2.15 53.79
C GLY A 158 -47.97 2.96 54.91
N THR A 159 -48.24 4.22 55.30
CA THR A 159 -49.45 5.09 55.31
C THR A 159 -49.00 6.55 55.75
N PRO A 160 -49.82 7.56 56.15
CA PRO A 160 -49.74 8.95 55.63
C PRO A 160 -49.45 10.12 56.61
N GLY A 161 -49.19 11.31 56.04
CA GLY A 161 -49.50 12.66 56.58
C GLY A 161 -48.36 13.44 57.28
N PRO A 162 -48.52 14.75 57.60
CA PRO A 162 -49.18 15.83 56.84
C PRO A 162 -48.38 17.18 56.82
N ALA A 163 -48.92 18.16 56.08
CA ALA A 163 -48.85 19.63 56.26
C ALA A 163 -47.48 20.37 56.20
N GLY A 164 -47.41 21.38 55.33
CA GLY A 164 -46.34 22.37 55.30
C GLY A 164 -46.53 23.38 54.18
N ASP A 165 -47.06 24.55 54.55
CA ASP A 165 -47.48 25.69 53.74
C ASP A 165 -46.32 26.49 53.10
N ASP A 166 -46.72 27.30 52.12
CA ASP A 166 -46.17 28.61 51.72
C ASP A 166 -44.76 28.76 51.09
N HIS A 167 -44.71 29.06 49.78
CA HIS A 167 -44.60 30.45 49.29
C HIS A 167 -44.31 30.53 47.77
N ARG A 168 -45.22 31.20 47.08
CA ARG A 168 -45.10 32.11 45.92
C ARG A 168 -43.72 32.24 45.24
N ARG A 169 -43.73 32.08 43.90
CA ARG A 169 -43.30 33.10 42.92
C ARG A 169 -43.69 32.66 41.50
N ASP A 170 -44.64 33.39 40.91
CA ASP A 170 -45.01 33.30 39.50
C ASP A 170 -43.89 33.84 38.58
N PRO A 171 -43.63 33.22 37.42
CA PRO A 171 -42.88 33.83 36.33
C PRO A 171 -43.80 34.67 35.41
N PRO A 172 -43.25 35.72 34.75
CA PRO A 172 -44.03 36.66 33.93
C PRO A 172 -44.47 36.07 32.57
N PRO A 173 -45.53 36.63 31.95
CA PRO A 173 -46.14 36.08 30.75
C PRO A 173 -45.33 36.36 29.47
N LEU A 174 -45.34 35.38 28.57
CA LEU A 174 -44.87 35.52 27.18
C LEU A 174 -45.98 36.17 26.32
N PRO A 175 -45.63 37.03 25.36
CA PRO A 175 -46.60 37.62 24.45
C PRO A 175 -46.99 36.65 23.33
N GLU A 176 -48.30 36.51 23.15
CA GLU A 176 -48.95 35.83 22.03
C GLU A 176 -48.89 36.66 20.74
N GLY A 177 -48.95 35.95 19.61
CA GLY A 177 -49.56 36.47 18.39
C GLY A 177 -48.61 36.70 17.21
N ARG A 178 -48.47 35.67 16.36
CA ARG A 178 -48.45 35.87 14.89
C ARG A 178 -48.89 34.59 14.19
N GLU A 179 -50.09 34.69 13.62
CA GLU A 179 -50.67 33.79 12.65
C GLU A 179 -49.73 33.65 11.44
N PHE A 180 -49.48 32.41 10.99
CA PHE A 180 -49.08 32.15 9.62
C PHE A 180 -49.98 31.08 9.02
N ALA A 181 -50.62 31.49 7.92
CA ALA A 181 -51.56 30.73 7.13
C ALA A 181 -50.94 29.43 6.58
N ARG A 182 -51.75 28.37 6.60
CA ARG A 182 -51.50 27.11 5.89
C ARG A 182 -51.80 27.31 4.42
N GLU A 183 -50.82 27.04 3.56
CA GLU A 183 -51.03 26.80 2.13
C GLU A 183 -50.54 25.40 1.71
N PRO A 184 -51.11 24.84 0.63
CA PRO A 184 -51.31 23.40 0.49
C PRO A 184 -50.15 22.66 -0.18
N ARG A 185 -50.04 21.38 0.19
CA ARG A 185 -49.15 20.37 -0.42
C ARG A 185 -49.40 20.26 -1.93
N ARG A 186 -48.34 20.39 -2.73
CA ARG A 186 -48.29 19.98 -4.14
C ARG A 186 -47.32 18.79 -4.32
N PRO A 187 -47.54 17.96 -5.36
CA PRO A 187 -47.10 16.57 -5.39
C PRO A 187 -45.64 16.39 -5.84
N LEU A 188 -45.08 15.25 -5.43
CA LEU A 188 -43.78 14.70 -5.84
C LEU A 188 -43.71 14.61 -7.37
N HIS A 189 -42.82 15.38 -7.98
CA HIS A 189 -42.35 15.14 -9.34
C HIS A 189 -41.12 14.24 -9.32
N SER A 190 -41.22 13.16 -10.09
CA SER A 190 -40.17 12.22 -10.46
C SER A 190 -38.92 12.93 -10.97
N GLY A 191 -37.86 12.98 -10.16
CA GLY A 191 -36.54 13.46 -10.55
C GLY A 191 -35.79 12.38 -11.33
N ARG A 192 -35.49 12.66 -12.59
CA ARG A 192 -34.57 11.89 -13.45
C ARG A 192 -33.23 11.67 -12.74
N PHE A 193 -32.77 10.42 -12.75
CA PHE A 193 -31.38 10.06 -12.48
C PHE A 193 -30.46 10.74 -13.50
N THR A 194 -29.56 11.60 -13.03
CA THR A 194 -28.36 12.02 -13.78
C THR A 194 -27.18 11.22 -13.30
N LEU A 195 -26.45 10.61 -14.24
CA LEU A 195 -25.18 9.92 -14.00
C LEU A 195 -24.17 10.84 -13.27
N PRO A 196 -23.37 10.33 -12.32
CA PRO A 196 -22.39 11.15 -11.61
C PRO A 196 -21.23 11.51 -12.55
N GLY A 197 -21.03 12.81 -12.79
CA GLY A 197 -19.83 13.29 -13.50
C GLY A 197 -19.88 14.72 -14.03
N VAL A 198 -21.06 15.28 -14.28
CA VAL A 198 -21.20 16.61 -14.91
C VAL A 198 -22.14 17.48 -14.08
N GLY A 199 -21.69 18.68 -13.68
CA GLY A 199 -22.58 19.67 -13.07
C GLY A 199 -23.67 20.10 -14.05
N LYS A 200 -24.76 20.71 -13.58
CA LYS A 200 -25.86 21.20 -14.45
C LYS A 200 -25.37 22.18 -15.54
N ASP A 201 -24.16 22.71 -15.40
CA ASP A 201 -23.57 23.74 -16.24
C ASP A 201 -22.46 23.19 -17.17
N GLY A 202 -22.25 21.88 -17.24
CA GLY A 202 -21.20 21.28 -18.09
C GLY A 202 -19.76 21.47 -17.58
N LYS A 203 -19.56 22.16 -16.45
CA LYS A 203 -18.23 22.40 -15.86
C LYS A 203 -17.79 21.20 -14.99
N PRO A 204 -16.49 20.83 -15.00
CA PRO A 204 -15.97 19.84 -14.07
C PRO A 204 -16.24 20.28 -12.62
N ARG A 205 -16.74 19.36 -11.79
CA ARG A 205 -16.96 19.63 -10.36
C ARG A 205 -15.64 20.05 -9.72
N LYS A 206 -15.65 21.19 -9.00
CA LYS A 206 -14.51 21.64 -8.19
C LYS A 206 -14.06 20.51 -7.25
N ASP A 207 -12.75 20.31 -7.19
CA ASP A 207 -12.04 19.32 -6.39
C ASP A 207 -12.69 19.09 -5.00
N PRO A 208 -13.01 17.85 -4.58
CA PRO A 208 -13.46 17.58 -3.21
C PRO A 208 -12.44 18.01 -2.14
N TYR A 209 -11.17 18.27 -2.52
CA TYR A 209 -10.15 18.90 -1.67
C TYR A 209 -10.17 20.44 -1.67
N ALA A 210 -11.19 21.12 -2.17
CA ALA A 210 -11.27 22.59 -2.16
C ALA A 210 -11.20 23.24 -0.76
N GLN A 211 -11.15 22.44 0.32
CA GLN A 211 -10.91 22.89 1.69
C GLN A 211 -9.48 22.66 2.20
N ALA A 212 -8.57 22.06 1.41
CA ALA A 212 -7.18 21.92 1.78
C ALA A 212 -6.59 23.30 2.05
N ARG A 213 -6.22 23.56 3.31
CA ARG A 213 -5.59 24.82 3.69
C ARG A 213 -4.13 24.77 3.25
N THR A 214 -3.73 25.73 2.44
CA THR A 214 -2.34 25.95 2.10
C THR A 214 -1.66 26.72 3.22
N LEU A 215 -0.53 26.22 3.70
CA LEU A 215 0.24 26.85 4.76
C LEU A 215 1.69 27.04 4.31
N ARG A 216 2.15 28.29 4.40
CA ARG A 216 3.54 28.66 4.09
C ARG A 216 4.42 28.46 5.32
N LEU A 217 4.70 27.20 5.65
CA LEU A 217 5.45 26.83 6.85
C LEU A 217 6.80 27.54 6.96
N ALA A 218 7.48 27.71 5.84
CA ALA A 218 8.84 28.24 5.85
C ALA A 218 8.90 29.78 5.95
N GLU A 219 7.76 30.46 5.78
CA GLU A 219 7.60 31.88 6.13
C GLU A 219 7.30 32.08 7.62
N MET A 220 6.96 31.00 8.35
CA MET A 220 6.73 31.10 9.79
C MET A 220 8.04 31.41 10.51
N ARG A 221 7.98 32.37 11.44
CA ARG A 221 9.09 32.67 12.35
C ARG A 221 9.08 31.70 13.52
N THR A 222 10.23 31.47 14.16
CA THR A 222 10.29 30.74 15.43
C THR A 222 9.31 31.35 16.45
N GLY A 223 8.52 30.51 17.10
CA GLY A 223 7.44 30.88 18.02
C GLY A 223 6.13 31.28 17.34
N GLN A 224 6.09 31.49 16.02
CA GLN A 224 4.86 31.84 15.31
C GLN A 224 3.91 30.65 15.29
N THR A 225 2.64 30.91 15.57
CA THR A 225 1.56 29.92 15.54
C THR A 225 0.61 30.19 14.38
N ARG A 226 0.03 29.12 13.84
CA ARG A 226 -1.04 29.16 12.84
C ARG A 226 -2.13 28.18 13.22
N MET A 227 -3.34 28.70 13.43
CA MET A 227 -4.51 27.90 13.72
C MET A 227 -5.22 27.51 12.42
N LEU A 228 -5.56 26.24 12.31
CA LEU A 228 -6.27 25.62 11.21
C LEU A 228 -7.53 24.96 11.76
N ARG A 229 -8.64 25.12 11.05
CA ARG A 229 -9.84 24.31 11.25
C ARG A 229 -10.10 23.53 9.97
N LEU A 230 -9.95 22.21 10.04
CA LEU A 230 -9.95 21.31 8.90
C LEU A 230 -11.16 20.40 8.99
N ARG A 231 -11.98 20.34 7.94
CA ARG A 231 -13.09 19.38 7.87
C ARG A 231 -12.53 17.98 7.62
N LEU A 232 -13.04 16.99 8.36
CA LEU A 232 -12.63 15.61 8.23
C LEU A 232 -13.41 14.92 7.10
N MET A 233 -12.71 14.08 6.35
CA MET A 233 -13.25 13.25 5.29
C MET A 233 -13.28 11.80 5.74
N ALA A 234 -14.42 11.12 5.64
CA ALA A 234 -14.52 9.67 5.81
C ALA A 234 -13.70 8.98 4.72
N VAL A 235 -12.93 7.95 5.10
CA VAL A 235 -12.12 7.15 4.18
C VAL A 235 -12.56 5.69 4.29
N GLU A 236 -13.56 5.31 3.50
CA GLU A 236 -14.12 3.96 3.47
C GLU A 236 -13.83 3.31 2.11
N GLU A 237 -13.10 2.19 2.14
CA GLU A 237 -12.74 1.24 1.06
C GLU A 237 -12.25 1.81 -0.28
N GLU A 238 -12.86 2.85 -0.83
CA GLU A 238 -12.42 3.63 -2.01
C GLU A 238 -13.09 5.03 -2.11
N GLU A 239 -14.12 5.30 -1.32
CA GLU A 239 -14.85 6.57 -1.35
C GLU A 239 -14.41 7.54 -0.26
N ARG A 240 -14.32 8.81 -0.62
CA ARG A 240 -14.03 9.91 0.31
C ARG A 240 -15.24 10.80 0.45
N ARG A 241 -15.89 10.77 1.60
CA ARG A 241 -17.12 11.52 1.87
C ARG A 241 -16.85 12.62 2.89
N PRO A 242 -17.22 13.89 2.64
CA PRO A 242 -17.09 14.94 3.65
C PRO A 242 -17.98 14.63 4.85
N THR A 243 -17.46 14.85 6.05
CA THR A 243 -18.20 14.67 7.31
C THR A 243 -18.47 16.01 7.98
N ASP A 244 -19.33 16.06 8.98
CA ASP A 244 -19.54 17.28 9.77
C ASP A 244 -18.54 17.40 10.95
N PHE A 245 -17.51 16.56 10.95
CA PHE A 245 -16.46 16.57 11.96
C PHE A 245 -15.31 17.49 11.55
N TYR A 246 -14.67 18.08 12.55
CA TYR A 246 -13.58 19.03 12.35
C TYR A 246 -12.37 18.67 13.21
N LEU A 247 -11.19 18.97 12.68
CA LEU A 247 -9.93 18.97 13.41
C LEU A 247 -9.48 20.42 13.56
N GLU A 248 -9.35 20.87 14.80
CA GLU A 248 -8.69 22.12 15.14
C GLU A 248 -7.21 21.81 15.38
N ALA A 249 -6.35 22.47 14.62
CA ALA A 249 -4.93 22.21 14.60
C ALA A 249 -4.16 23.53 14.71
N THR A 250 -3.32 23.66 15.73
CA THR A 250 -2.39 24.77 15.90
C THR A 250 -0.99 24.29 15.55
N ILE A 251 -0.42 24.85 14.49
CA ILE A 251 0.97 24.60 14.10
C ILE A 251 1.84 25.72 14.66
N THR A 252 2.81 25.36 15.48
CA THR A 252 3.81 26.28 16.04
C THR A 252 5.17 25.99 15.40
N CYS A 253 5.81 27.03 14.86
CA CYS A 253 7.14 26.91 14.29
C CYS A 253 8.20 26.96 15.39
N ASP A 254 8.95 25.88 15.59
CA ASP A 254 10.11 25.86 16.47
C ASP A 254 11.36 26.34 15.71
N ARG A 255 11.66 25.66 14.59
CA ARG A 255 12.75 26.03 13.67
C ARG A 255 12.23 26.11 12.23
N PRO A 256 12.19 27.32 11.62
CA PRO A 256 11.68 27.52 10.27
C PRO A 256 12.32 26.58 9.25
N GLY A 257 11.49 25.93 8.43
CA GLY A 257 11.90 24.99 7.39
C GLY A 257 12.38 23.64 7.90
N ARG A 258 12.27 23.35 9.21
CA ARG A 258 12.77 22.11 9.78
C ARG A 258 11.87 21.50 10.84
N MET A 259 11.52 22.26 11.89
CA MET A 259 10.87 21.71 13.09
C MET A 259 9.62 22.50 13.45
N TYR A 260 8.50 21.77 13.58
CA TYR A 260 7.19 22.31 13.91
C TYR A 260 6.52 21.47 14.98
N TYR A 261 5.65 22.07 15.80
CA TYR A 261 4.78 21.36 16.71
C TYR A 261 3.34 21.50 16.24
N LEU A 262 2.63 20.38 16.14
CA LEU A 262 1.21 20.33 15.81
C LEU A 262 0.45 20.00 17.09
N GLU A 263 -0.27 20.96 17.62
CA GLU A 263 -1.28 20.72 18.64
C GLU A 263 -2.63 20.51 17.97
N ALA A 264 -3.36 19.46 18.35
CA ALA A 264 -4.61 19.10 17.71
C ALA A 264 -5.69 18.66 18.70
N THR A 265 -6.92 19.07 18.41
CA THR A 265 -8.16 18.64 19.05
C THR A 265 -9.19 18.35 17.96
N ALA A 266 -10.04 17.34 18.16
CA ALA A 266 -11.08 17.00 17.19
C ALA A 266 -12.47 17.19 17.79
N ASP A 267 -13.36 17.73 16.98
CA ASP A 267 -14.78 17.89 17.24
C ASP A 267 -15.56 16.85 16.41
N PHE A 268 -16.13 15.86 17.09
CA PHE A 268 -16.94 14.80 16.51
C PHE A 268 -18.46 15.05 16.70
N GLY A 269 -18.86 16.28 17.05
CA GLY A 269 -20.25 16.63 17.33
C GLY A 269 -20.76 16.04 18.64
N ALA A 270 -22.08 15.77 18.70
CA ALA A 270 -22.76 15.41 19.95
C ALA A 270 -22.42 14.01 20.49
N VAL A 271 -21.94 13.10 19.64
CA VAL A 271 -21.68 11.69 20.01
C VAL A 271 -20.23 11.33 19.62
N PRO A 272 -19.23 11.73 20.45
CA PRO A 272 -17.84 11.45 20.15
C PRO A 272 -17.57 9.94 20.16
N PRO A 273 -16.57 9.46 19.39
CA PRO A 273 -16.12 8.08 19.48
C PRO A 273 -15.57 7.78 20.88
N ARG A 274 -15.59 6.52 21.30
CA ARG A 274 -14.94 6.09 22.55
C ARG A 274 -13.45 6.42 22.54
N ALA A 275 -12.79 6.21 21.41
CA ALA A 275 -11.40 6.61 21.23
C ALA A 275 -11.16 7.17 19.82
N ALA A 276 -10.23 8.10 19.71
CA ALA A 276 -9.73 8.59 18.43
C ALA A 276 -8.23 8.85 18.52
N ARG A 277 -7.48 8.46 17.48
CA ARG A 277 -6.03 8.65 17.40
C ARG A 277 -5.64 9.33 16.10
N LEU A 278 -4.77 10.33 16.19
CA LEU A 278 -4.19 11.06 15.06
C LEU A 278 -2.80 10.52 14.70
N THR A 279 -2.60 10.25 13.42
CA THR A 279 -1.31 9.94 12.81
C THR A 279 -1.04 10.96 11.70
N VAL A 280 0.12 11.59 11.71
CA VAL A 280 0.52 12.54 10.67
C VAL A 280 1.40 11.83 9.66
N LEU A 281 0.99 11.83 8.40
CA LEU A 281 1.75 11.30 7.27
C LEU A 281 2.37 12.45 6.49
N LYS A 282 3.68 12.37 6.24
CA LYS A 282 4.43 13.31 5.39
C LYS A 282 4.50 12.73 3.98
N SER A 283 4.26 13.52 2.93
CA SER A 283 4.06 13.02 1.55
C SER A 283 5.15 12.12 0.95
N ARG A 284 6.32 12.00 1.60
CA ARG A 284 7.44 11.15 1.19
C ARG A 284 8.21 10.51 2.35
N TYR A 285 7.71 10.61 3.58
CA TYR A 285 8.45 10.23 4.79
C TYR A 285 7.56 9.52 5.81
N ASP A 286 8.23 9.02 6.85
CA ASP A 286 7.63 8.23 7.92
C ASP A 286 6.43 8.91 8.58
N ALA A 287 5.48 8.05 8.96
CA ALA A 287 4.34 8.41 9.78
C ALA A 287 4.80 8.75 11.21
N THR A 288 4.16 9.73 11.84
CA THR A 288 4.36 9.97 13.28
C THR A 288 3.77 8.83 14.10
N GLN A 289 4.23 8.67 15.35
CA GLN A 289 3.50 7.82 16.29
C GLN A 289 2.07 8.36 16.48
N PRO A 290 1.06 7.48 16.59
CA PRO A 290 -0.31 7.91 16.84
C PRO A 290 -0.44 8.62 18.20
N VAL A 291 -1.14 9.75 18.25
CA VAL A 291 -1.48 10.47 19.49
C VAL A 291 -2.99 10.49 19.72
N ALA A 292 -3.43 10.47 20.98
CA ALA A 292 -4.86 10.38 21.31
C ALA A 292 -5.56 11.74 21.13
N LEU A 293 -6.62 11.78 20.33
CA LEU A 293 -7.51 12.96 20.25
C LEU A 293 -8.72 12.81 21.16
N ILE A 294 -9.19 11.57 21.38
CA ILE A 294 -10.29 11.24 22.28
C ILE A 294 -9.89 10.00 23.09
N THR A 295 -10.12 10.03 24.40
CA THR A 295 -9.93 8.89 25.31
C THR A 295 -11.18 8.73 26.17
N ASP A 296 -11.81 7.57 26.12
CA ASP A 296 -13.06 7.25 26.82
C ASP A 296 -14.16 8.30 26.60
N GLY A 297 -14.34 8.70 25.34
CA GLY A 297 -15.34 9.69 24.92
C GLY A 297 -15.00 11.14 25.28
N ARG A 298 -13.86 11.40 25.91
CA ARG A 298 -13.43 12.75 26.32
C ARG A 298 -12.35 13.29 25.38
N PRO A 299 -12.48 14.54 24.90
CA PRO A 299 -11.42 15.19 24.11
C PRO A 299 -10.12 15.32 24.90
N VAL A 300 -9.01 15.07 24.22
CA VAL A 300 -7.65 15.25 24.73
C VAL A 300 -6.89 16.16 23.76
N GLN A 301 -6.27 17.21 24.28
CA GLN A 301 -5.34 18.01 23.51
C GLN A 301 -4.03 17.24 23.36
N SER A 302 -3.64 16.97 22.12
CA SER A 302 -2.41 16.25 21.80
C SER A 302 -1.44 17.13 21.05
N SER A 303 -0.14 16.92 21.29
CA SER A 303 0.95 17.61 20.59
C SER A 303 1.85 16.61 19.89
N VAL A 304 2.23 16.91 18.65
CA VAL A 304 3.12 16.08 17.81
C VAL A 304 4.26 16.94 17.29
N GLY A 305 5.51 16.52 17.53
CA GLY A 305 6.68 17.09 16.88
C GLY A 305 6.77 16.64 15.43
N LEU A 306 6.85 17.59 14.49
CA LEU A 306 6.97 17.37 13.06
C LEU A 306 8.32 17.90 12.55
N GLU A 307 9.26 16.99 12.28
CA GLU A 307 10.43 17.32 11.47
C GLU A 307 10.01 17.24 9.99
N ILE A 308 9.97 18.42 9.35
CA ILE A 308 9.48 18.62 7.99
C ILE A 308 10.67 18.99 7.11
N GLU A 309 10.99 18.09 6.20
CA GLU A 309 12.04 18.33 5.22
C GLU A 309 11.55 19.27 4.11
N PRO A 310 12.45 20.01 3.42
CA PRO A 310 12.09 20.94 2.34
C PRO A 310 11.31 20.29 1.18
N SER A 311 11.42 18.98 1.02
CA SER A 311 10.74 18.20 -0.03
C SER A 311 9.31 17.78 0.33
N VAL A 312 8.86 18.03 1.58
CA VAL A 312 7.50 17.72 2.01
C VAL A 312 6.56 18.84 1.58
N ASP A 313 5.71 18.54 0.62
CA ASP A 313 4.70 19.46 0.06
C ASP A 313 3.31 19.28 0.68
N ARG A 314 3.11 18.25 1.51
CA ARG A 314 1.80 17.89 2.06
C ARG A 314 1.90 17.10 3.36
N LEU A 315 1.00 17.44 4.30
CA LEU A 315 0.71 16.65 5.49
C LEU A 315 -0.69 16.04 5.37
N VAL A 316 -0.80 14.73 5.60
CA VAL A 316 -2.09 14.05 5.73
C VAL A 316 -2.31 13.69 7.19
N LEU A 317 -3.39 14.21 7.76
CA LEU A 317 -3.79 14.02 9.15
C LEU A 317 -4.78 12.87 9.18
N TRP A 318 -4.28 11.66 9.41
CA TRP A 318 -5.09 10.44 9.45
C TRP A 318 -5.63 10.22 10.86
N ILE A 319 -6.93 9.97 10.99
CA ILE A 319 -7.59 9.75 12.27
C ILE A 319 -8.30 8.40 12.27
N SER A 320 -7.91 7.51 13.17
CA SER A 320 -8.62 6.26 13.45
C SER A 320 -9.56 6.46 14.62
N THR A 321 -10.82 6.00 14.52
CA THR A 321 -11.82 6.10 15.57
C THR A 321 -12.32 4.72 16.01
N GLU A 322 -12.77 4.61 17.26
CA GLU A 322 -13.34 3.39 17.85
C GLU A 322 -14.61 3.74 18.65
N GLY A 323 -15.67 2.94 18.50
CA GLY A 323 -16.76 2.88 19.48
C GLY A 323 -17.85 3.96 19.44
N SER A 324 -18.26 4.45 18.27
CA SER A 324 -19.51 5.23 18.13
C SER A 324 -20.22 4.93 16.81
N ALA A 325 -21.53 4.60 16.89
CA ALA A 325 -22.37 4.44 15.71
C ALA A 325 -22.61 5.81 15.07
N GLY A 326 -22.03 6.04 13.88
CA GLY A 326 -22.16 7.30 13.14
C GLY A 326 -20.85 8.07 12.95
N VAL A 327 -19.76 7.66 13.61
CA VAL A 327 -18.42 8.19 13.32
C VAL A 327 -17.67 7.17 12.46
N PRO A 328 -17.24 7.51 11.23
CA PRO A 328 -16.46 6.62 10.38
C PRO A 328 -15.17 6.19 11.08
N ALA A 329 -14.82 4.91 10.96
CA ALA A 329 -13.64 4.30 11.59
C ALA A 329 -12.32 4.95 11.13
N LYS A 330 -12.33 5.55 9.94
CA LYS A 330 -11.17 6.18 9.30
C LYS A 330 -11.57 7.53 8.76
N LEU A 331 -10.87 8.57 9.22
CA LEU A 331 -11.06 9.95 8.82
C LEU A 331 -9.72 10.54 8.37
N ALA A 332 -9.75 11.53 7.49
CA ALA A 332 -8.55 12.22 7.06
C ALA A 332 -8.78 13.72 6.81
N ALA A 333 -7.75 14.52 7.06
CA ALA A 333 -7.63 15.89 6.58
C ALA A 333 -6.29 16.10 5.87
N GLU A 334 -6.22 17.11 4.99
CA GLU A 334 -5.03 17.44 4.22
C GLU A 334 -4.61 18.90 4.46
N VAL A 335 -3.32 19.13 4.72
CA VAL A 335 -2.70 20.45 4.77
C VAL A 335 -1.62 20.50 3.69
N ARG A 336 -1.73 21.45 2.75
CA ARG A 336 -0.73 21.65 1.71
C ARG A 336 0.34 22.61 2.20
N LEU A 337 1.60 22.25 2.00
CA LEU A 337 2.74 23.05 2.44
C LEU A 337 3.31 23.78 1.24
N GLN A 338 3.41 25.11 1.34
CA GLN A 338 4.10 25.92 0.34
C GLN A 338 5.54 26.18 0.84
N PRO A 339 6.58 25.70 0.12
CA PRO A 339 7.96 26.02 0.46
C PRO A 339 8.25 27.52 0.28
N ARG A 340 9.12 28.08 1.14
CA ARG A 340 9.56 29.51 1.12
C ARG A 340 10.19 29.77 -0.24
N GLU A 341 9.67 30.76 -0.97
CA GLU A 341 10.32 31.39 -2.12
C GLU A 341 11.35 30.50 -2.84
N ALA A 342 10.88 29.40 -3.43
CA ALA A 342 11.32 29.20 -4.78
C ALA A 342 10.80 30.45 -5.51
N GLY A 343 11.69 31.30 -6.05
CA GLY A 343 11.27 32.15 -7.18
C GLY A 343 10.41 31.31 -8.12
N PRO A 344 9.43 31.92 -8.83
CA PRO A 344 8.21 31.27 -9.34
C PRO A 344 8.40 29.77 -9.46
N ALA A 345 7.68 28.99 -8.63
CA ALA A 345 7.90 27.55 -8.47
C ALA A 345 8.34 26.91 -9.81
N PRO A 346 9.16 25.85 -9.83
CA PRO A 346 9.40 25.08 -11.06
C PRO A 346 8.13 24.53 -11.76
N ALA A 347 6.93 24.93 -11.31
CA ALA A 347 5.62 24.72 -11.92
C ALA A 347 4.89 26.01 -12.40
N GLU A 348 5.40 27.23 -12.15
CA GLU A 348 4.77 28.52 -12.53
C GLU A 348 5.75 29.55 -13.14
N LEU A 349 6.90 29.12 -13.68
CA LEU A 349 7.39 29.74 -14.91
C LEU A 349 6.60 29.12 -16.06
N ASP A 350 5.54 29.82 -16.48
CA ASP A 350 5.22 29.91 -17.90
C ASP A 350 6.47 30.47 -18.62
N THR A 351 7.45 29.58 -18.84
CA THR A 351 7.90 29.40 -20.21
C THR A 351 6.62 29.04 -20.97
N LEU A 352 6.07 29.90 -21.81
CA LEU A 352 6.70 30.11 -23.12
C LEU A 352 7.63 28.94 -23.48
N ARG A 353 6.98 27.78 -23.62
CA ARG A 353 7.32 26.72 -24.57
C ARG A 353 8.69 26.09 -24.40
N LEU A 354 8.97 25.49 -23.26
CA LEU A 354 9.67 24.21 -23.32
C LEU A 354 8.95 23.24 -22.39
N PRO A 355 8.19 22.26 -22.93
CA PRO A 355 7.73 21.14 -22.13
C PRO A 355 8.91 20.59 -21.29
N SER A 356 8.66 19.93 -20.14
CA SER A 356 9.77 19.32 -19.38
C SER A 356 10.68 18.57 -20.37
N MET A 357 12.01 18.60 -20.24
CA MET A 357 12.86 18.00 -21.28
C MET A 357 12.37 16.58 -21.62
N LYS A 358 11.89 15.81 -20.63
CA LYS A 358 11.20 14.53 -20.84
C LYS A 358 9.91 14.62 -21.66
N LEU A 359 9.05 15.61 -21.43
CA LEU A 359 7.84 15.87 -22.22
C LEU A 359 8.17 16.39 -23.64
N VAL A 360 9.14 17.30 -23.82
CA VAL A 360 9.61 17.74 -25.16
C VAL A 360 10.15 16.55 -25.93
N VAL A 361 10.99 15.75 -25.28
CA VAL A 361 11.55 14.53 -25.84
C VAL A 361 10.42 13.56 -26.16
N LYS A 362 9.48 13.34 -25.25
CA LYS A 362 8.36 12.43 -25.44
C LYS A 362 7.48 12.87 -26.60
N GLU A 363 7.12 14.14 -26.70
CA GLU A 363 6.31 14.69 -27.79
C GLU A 363 7.07 14.63 -29.13
N SER A 364 8.36 14.94 -29.12
CA SER A 364 9.22 14.87 -30.30
C SER A 364 9.44 13.43 -30.77
N LEU A 365 9.64 12.51 -29.83
CA LEU A 365 9.76 11.07 -30.07
C LEU A 365 8.43 10.51 -30.58
N ALA A 366 7.32 10.83 -29.92
CA ALA A 366 6.00 10.40 -30.35
C ALA A 366 5.65 10.94 -31.75
N ALA A 367 6.04 12.18 -32.08
CA ALA A 367 5.87 12.73 -33.41
C ALA A 367 6.78 12.06 -34.46
N ALA A 368 8.03 11.73 -34.11
CA ALA A 368 8.94 11.00 -34.99
C ALA A 368 8.43 9.57 -35.25
N LEU A 369 8.04 8.85 -34.20
CA LEU A 369 7.47 7.51 -34.25
C LEU A 369 6.21 7.44 -35.11
N ARG A 370 5.29 8.42 -35.00
CA ARG A 370 4.09 8.50 -35.84
C ARG A 370 4.37 8.74 -37.33
N ARG A 371 5.57 9.18 -37.69
CA ARG A 371 5.99 9.38 -39.10
C ARG A 371 6.84 8.23 -39.64
N ALA A 372 7.21 7.27 -38.79
CA ALA A 372 7.95 6.09 -39.23
C ALA A 372 7.11 5.30 -40.25
N GLN A 373 7.79 4.58 -41.16
CA GLN A 373 7.10 3.66 -42.08
C GLN A 373 6.69 2.36 -41.40
N ASP A 374 7.37 1.99 -40.30
CA ASP A 374 7.04 0.81 -39.51
C ASP A 374 5.72 1.04 -38.74
N PRO A 375 4.67 0.25 -39.01
CA PRO A 375 3.37 0.43 -38.36
C PRO A 375 3.41 0.21 -36.85
N ALA A 376 4.37 -0.57 -36.32
CA ALA A 376 4.56 -0.75 -34.88
C ALA A 376 5.14 0.50 -34.23
N LEU A 377 6.13 1.15 -34.87
CA LEU A 377 6.63 2.45 -34.40
C LEU A 377 5.53 3.51 -34.42
N VAL A 378 4.69 3.52 -35.46
CA VAL A 378 3.53 4.42 -35.54
C VAL A 378 2.56 4.18 -34.37
N ALA A 379 2.22 2.92 -34.09
CA ALA A 379 1.34 2.56 -32.97
C ALA A 379 1.92 2.96 -31.61
N LEU A 380 3.23 2.84 -31.40
CA LEU A 380 3.88 3.33 -30.19
C LEU A 380 3.83 4.87 -30.10
N GLY A 381 4.06 5.58 -31.20
CA GLY A 381 3.96 7.04 -31.22
C GLY A 381 2.55 7.55 -30.94
N GLU A 382 1.52 6.84 -31.43
CA GLU A 382 0.12 7.07 -31.07
C GLU A 382 -0.13 6.82 -29.58
N SER A 383 0.37 5.70 -29.04
CA SER A 383 0.27 5.39 -27.61
C SER A 383 0.87 6.49 -26.75
N MET A 384 2.08 6.96 -27.07
CA MET A 384 2.75 8.03 -26.33
C MET A 384 1.99 9.36 -26.38
N SER A 385 1.28 9.63 -27.48
CA SER A 385 0.47 10.84 -27.68
C SER A 385 -0.94 10.74 -27.11
N ALA A 386 -1.42 9.53 -26.81
CA ALA A 386 -2.75 9.34 -26.27
C ALA A 386 -2.86 9.89 -24.84
N GLU A 387 -3.93 10.65 -24.59
CA GLU A 387 -4.19 11.28 -23.28
C GLU A 387 -4.99 10.38 -22.33
N THR A 388 -5.64 9.34 -22.87
CA THR A 388 -6.53 8.46 -22.09
C THR A 388 -5.99 7.03 -22.03
N PRO A 389 -6.18 6.32 -20.89
CA PRO A 389 -5.79 4.91 -20.77
C PRO A 389 -6.42 4.02 -21.84
N GLY A 390 -7.69 4.25 -22.19
CA GLY A 390 -8.39 3.47 -23.22
C GLY A 390 -7.74 3.58 -24.60
N ARG A 391 -7.28 4.76 -25.01
CA ARG A 391 -6.54 4.94 -26.27
C ARG A 391 -5.15 4.34 -26.22
N LYS A 392 -4.45 4.41 -25.08
CA LYS A 392 -3.16 3.73 -24.89
C LYS A 392 -3.30 2.21 -24.96
N LEU A 393 -4.38 1.68 -24.39
CA LEU A 393 -4.74 0.27 -24.45
C LEU A 393 -5.03 -0.20 -25.88
N GLU A 394 -5.77 0.60 -26.66
CA GLU A 394 -6.02 0.35 -28.09
C GLU A 394 -4.70 0.31 -28.89
N CYS A 395 -3.78 1.23 -28.62
CA CYS A 395 -2.45 1.25 -29.25
C CYS A 395 -1.61 0.03 -28.85
N LEU A 396 -1.68 -0.40 -27.58
CA LEU A 396 -1.00 -1.61 -27.12
C LEU A 396 -1.55 -2.87 -27.80
N ARG A 397 -2.88 -2.97 -27.98
CA ARG A 397 -3.51 -4.04 -28.77
C ARG A 397 -3.01 -4.04 -30.21
N ARG A 398 -2.93 -2.87 -30.85
CA ARG A 398 -2.40 -2.76 -32.21
C ARG A 398 -0.92 -3.15 -32.30
N LEU A 399 -0.09 -2.77 -31.32
CA LEU A 399 1.31 -3.21 -31.24
C LEU A 399 1.42 -4.73 -31.15
N LEU A 400 0.53 -5.34 -30.39
CA LEU A 400 0.44 -6.79 -30.23
C LEU A 400 0.00 -7.48 -31.54
N GLU A 401 -1.01 -6.96 -32.22
CA GLU A 401 -1.48 -7.44 -33.53
C GLU A 401 -0.44 -7.28 -34.66
N LEU A 402 0.42 -6.28 -34.54
CA LEU A 402 1.51 -6.03 -35.49
C LEU A 402 2.77 -6.87 -35.20
N GLU A 403 2.70 -7.77 -34.22
CA GLU A 403 3.81 -8.59 -33.75
C GLU A 403 5.08 -7.76 -33.44
N ALA A 404 4.86 -6.58 -32.85
CA ALA A 404 5.91 -5.62 -32.58
C ALA A 404 7.03 -6.21 -31.70
N ASP A 405 8.24 -5.66 -31.84
CA ASP A 405 9.37 -6.00 -30.95
C ASP A 405 8.96 -5.80 -29.48
N VAL A 406 9.31 -6.75 -28.62
CA VAL A 406 8.99 -6.73 -27.18
C VAL A 406 9.44 -5.45 -26.48
N ARG A 407 10.49 -4.78 -26.99
CA ARG A 407 10.94 -3.45 -26.56
C ARG A 407 9.85 -2.40 -26.73
N LEU A 408 9.17 -2.37 -27.87
CA LEU A 408 8.09 -1.41 -28.15
C LEU A 408 6.88 -1.67 -27.26
N ILE A 409 6.60 -2.95 -26.98
CA ILE A 409 5.52 -3.37 -26.09
C ILE A 409 5.83 -2.95 -24.65
N GLU A 410 7.06 -3.15 -24.16
CA GLU A 410 7.50 -2.66 -22.85
C GLU A 410 7.34 -1.14 -22.73
N ALA A 411 7.72 -0.39 -23.77
CA ALA A 411 7.56 1.07 -23.79
C ALA A 411 6.08 1.49 -23.70
N ALA A 412 5.20 0.84 -24.46
CA ALA A 412 3.77 1.12 -24.46
C ALA A 412 3.09 0.78 -23.12
N VAL A 413 3.51 -0.30 -22.47
CA VAL A 413 3.06 -0.68 -21.13
C VAL A 413 3.44 0.40 -20.11
N ARG A 414 4.72 0.84 -20.08
CA ARG A 414 5.13 1.91 -19.15
C ARG A 414 4.36 3.20 -19.39
N GLU A 415 4.04 3.51 -20.64
CA GLU A 415 3.21 4.66 -20.98
C GLU A 415 1.78 4.56 -20.46
N LEU A 416 1.19 3.36 -20.52
CA LEU A 416 -0.11 3.08 -19.93
C LEU A 416 -0.06 3.23 -18.40
N GLU A 417 0.95 2.64 -17.73
CA GLU A 417 1.15 2.76 -16.28
C GLU A 417 1.26 4.23 -15.83
N LEU A 418 2.05 5.02 -16.54
CA LEU A 418 2.21 6.45 -16.26
C LEU A 418 0.88 7.21 -16.42
N CYS A 419 0.07 6.84 -17.41
CA CYS A 419 -1.24 7.44 -17.64
C CYS A 419 -2.23 7.07 -16.54
N GLU A 420 -2.32 5.79 -16.19
CA GLU A 420 -3.19 5.29 -15.12
C GLU A 420 -2.81 5.89 -13.77
N GLY A 421 -1.51 6.01 -13.48
CA GLY A 421 -1.02 6.68 -12.27
C GLY A 421 -1.32 8.18 -12.21
N ALA A 422 -1.41 8.85 -13.37
CA ALA A 422 -1.74 10.28 -13.45
C ALA A 422 -3.24 10.55 -13.30
N VAL A 423 -4.11 9.63 -13.76
CA VAL A 423 -5.56 9.72 -13.60
C VAL A 423 -5.96 9.27 -12.18
N ARG A 424 -5.89 10.19 -11.21
CA ARG A 424 -6.36 9.94 -9.84
C ARG A 424 -7.83 9.48 -9.85
N GLY A 425 -8.08 8.26 -9.37
CA GLY A 425 -9.43 7.69 -9.29
C GLY A 425 -9.81 6.73 -10.41
N PHE A 426 -8.85 6.30 -11.24
CA PHE A 426 -9.07 5.10 -12.03
C PHE A 426 -9.23 3.91 -11.06
N PRO A 427 -10.32 3.11 -11.14
CA PRO A 427 -10.36 1.84 -10.42
C PRO A 427 -9.10 1.06 -10.81
N ARG A 428 -8.45 0.41 -9.84
CA ARG A 428 -7.45 -0.63 -10.15
C ARG A 428 -8.07 -1.50 -11.24
N VAL A 429 -7.32 -1.84 -12.28
CA VAL A 429 -7.77 -2.87 -13.24
C VAL A 429 -8.26 -4.04 -12.41
N VAL A 430 -9.59 -4.21 -12.35
CA VAL A 430 -10.20 -5.25 -11.54
C VAL A 430 -9.96 -6.51 -12.35
N PHE A 431 -9.10 -7.37 -11.83
CA PHE A 431 -8.70 -8.60 -12.54
C PHE A 431 -9.87 -9.54 -12.82
N ASP A 432 -11.03 -9.28 -12.21
CA ASP A 432 -12.26 -10.03 -12.40
C ASP A 432 -12.88 -9.83 -13.81
N ASP A 433 -12.52 -8.74 -14.52
CA ASP A 433 -12.98 -8.47 -15.90
C ASP A 433 -11.91 -8.79 -16.97
N LEU A 434 -10.72 -9.26 -16.57
CA LEU A 434 -9.67 -9.66 -17.51
C LEU A 434 -9.94 -11.08 -18.01
N SER A 435 -10.45 -11.19 -19.24
CA SER A 435 -10.50 -12.48 -19.93
C SER A 435 -9.08 -12.91 -20.27
N LEU A 436 -8.56 -13.90 -19.55
CA LEU A 436 -7.22 -14.45 -19.82
C LEU A 436 -7.18 -15.27 -21.13
N ASP A 437 -8.35 -15.60 -21.67
CA ASP A 437 -8.52 -16.18 -23.01
C ASP A 437 -8.24 -15.14 -24.11
N MET A 438 -8.24 -13.84 -23.76
CA MET A 438 -7.89 -12.75 -24.66
C MET A 438 -6.41 -12.38 -24.52
N PRO A 439 -5.61 -12.60 -25.58
CA PRO A 439 -4.23 -12.19 -25.70
C PRO A 439 -3.81 -10.89 -24.98
N ALA A 440 -4.31 -9.74 -25.43
CA ALA A 440 -3.90 -8.45 -24.90
C ALA A 440 -4.16 -8.30 -23.39
N HIS A 441 -5.19 -8.97 -22.86
CA HIS A 441 -5.55 -8.93 -21.44
C HIS A 441 -4.57 -9.75 -20.60
N ALA A 442 -4.15 -10.92 -21.08
CA ALA A 442 -3.12 -11.73 -20.42
C ALA A 442 -1.77 -11.00 -20.33
N VAL A 443 -1.39 -10.26 -21.39
CA VAL A 443 -0.18 -9.42 -21.42
C VAL A 443 -0.25 -8.28 -20.40
N LEU A 444 -1.36 -7.55 -20.38
CA LEU A 444 -1.59 -6.48 -19.41
C LEU A 444 -1.56 -6.97 -17.96
N ALA A 445 -2.18 -8.12 -17.70
CA ALA A 445 -2.13 -8.76 -16.40
C ALA A 445 -0.69 -9.07 -16.00
N VAL A 446 0.10 -9.69 -16.87
CA VAL A 446 1.48 -10.06 -16.59
C VAL A 446 2.39 -8.85 -16.32
N PHE A 447 2.24 -7.79 -17.10
CA PHE A 447 3.15 -6.65 -17.04
C PHE A 447 2.85 -5.67 -15.91
N HIS A 448 1.62 -5.64 -15.39
CA HIS A 448 1.27 -4.69 -14.35
C HIS A 448 1.99 -5.01 -13.01
N PRO A 449 2.71 -4.05 -12.39
CA PRO A 449 3.54 -4.29 -11.22
C PRO A 449 2.72 -4.59 -9.95
N GLY A 450 1.42 -4.32 -9.95
CA GLY A 450 0.54 -4.75 -8.86
C GLY A 450 0.00 -6.17 -8.99
N THR A 451 0.28 -6.88 -10.09
CA THR A 451 -0.38 -8.15 -10.38
C THR A 451 0.02 -9.24 -9.38
N PRO A 452 -0.97 -9.87 -8.73
CA PRO A 452 -0.74 -11.04 -7.89
C PRO A 452 -0.04 -12.17 -8.65
N LEU A 453 0.90 -12.82 -7.99
CA LEU A 453 1.75 -13.85 -8.57
C LEU A 453 0.97 -15.05 -9.16
N TYR A 454 -0.18 -15.40 -8.56
CA TYR A 454 -1.02 -16.49 -9.05
C TYR A 454 -1.63 -16.18 -10.43
N LEU A 455 -1.93 -14.92 -10.75
CA LEU A 455 -2.45 -14.52 -12.07
C LEU A 455 -1.35 -14.57 -13.13
N VAL A 456 -0.12 -14.18 -12.78
CA VAL A 456 1.04 -14.33 -13.68
C VAL A 456 1.27 -15.82 -14.02
N ASN A 457 1.13 -16.70 -13.02
CA ASN A 457 1.20 -18.15 -13.22
C ASN A 457 0.04 -18.68 -14.07
N GLN A 458 -1.18 -18.17 -13.87
CA GLN A 458 -2.35 -18.56 -14.66
C GLN A 458 -2.20 -18.14 -16.13
N CYS A 459 -1.68 -16.94 -16.41
CA CYS A 459 -1.37 -16.52 -17.78
C CYS A 459 -0.34 -17.43 -18.44
N LEU A 460 0.68 -17.89 -17.70
CA LEU A 460 1.65 -18.86 -18.22
C LEU A 460 1.03 -20.23 -18.51
N ALA A 461 0.16 -20.72 -17.63
CA ALA A 461 -0.54 -21.99 -17.81
C ALA A 461 -1.43 -21.94 -19.07
N ILE A 462 -2.22 -20.89 -19.24
CA ILE A 462 -3.08 -20.70 -20.42
C ILE A 462 -2.24 -20.58 -21.71
N ALA A 463 -1.16 -19.77 -21.67
CA ALA A 463 -0.25 -19.63 -22.81
C ALA A 463 0.42 -20.96 -23.20
N PHE A 464 0.67 -21.82 -22.20
CA PHE A 464 1.26 -23.13 -22.37
C PHE A 464 0.26 -24.14 -22.94
N GLU A 465 -0.93 -24.24 -22.35
CA GLU A 465 -2.02 -25.12 -22.81
C GLU A 465 -2.39 -24.82 -24.27
N ALA A 466 -2.56 -23.54 -24.60
CA ALA A 466 -2.83 -23.08 -25.96
C ALA A 466 -1.70 -23.46 -26.95
N ARG A 467 -0.44 -23.49 -26.50
CA ARG A 467 0.71 -23.92 -27.31
C ARG A 467 0.74 -25.43 -27.51
N SER A 468 0.32 -26.21 -26.51
CA SER A 468 0.29 -27.68 -26.60
C SER A 468 -0.89 -28.21 -27.42
N GLU A 469 -2.02 -27.51 -27.44
CA GLU A 469 -3.23 -27.96 -28.14
C GLU A 469 -3.28 -27.54 -29.63
N SER A 470 -2.51 -26.54 -30.04
CA SER A 470 -2.59 -26.00 -31.40
C SER A 470 -1.66 -26.70 -32.40
N SER A 471 -2.23 -27.48 -33.34
CA SER A 471 -1.63 -27.77 -34.66
C SER A 471 -1.89 -26.65 -35.69
N ALA A 472 -2.85 -25.77 -35.45
CA ALA A 472 -3.22 -24.65 -36.33
C ALA A 472 -3.43 -23.39 -35.46
N ALA A 473 -2.59 -22.39 -35.71
CA ALA A 473 -2.21 -21.34 -34.79
C ALA A 473 -3.26 -20.20 -34.63
N PRO A 474 -3.52 -19.71 -33.40
CA PRO A 474 -3.34 -18.29 -33.11
C PRO A 474 -1.84 -17.97 -33.22
N GLU A 475 -1.46 -16.88 -33.90
CA GLU A 475 -0.07 -16.52 -34.25
C GLU A 475 0.94 -16.96 -33.18
N ARG A 476 1.66 -18.06 -33.47
CA ARG A 476 2.62 -18.73 -32.56
C ARG A 476 3.60 -17.75 -31.89
N ARG A 477 3.93 -16.69 -32.63
CA ARG A 477 4.83 -15.61 -32.22
C ARG A 477 4.26 -14.71 -31.13
N TRP A 478 2.94 -14.57 -31.06
CA TRP A 478 2.25 -13.76 -30.08
C TRP A 478 2.27 -14.42 -28.69
N TRP A 479 2.00 -15.72 -28.61
CA TRP A 479 2.15 -16.50 -27.38
C TRP A 479 3.59 -16.57 -26.88
N ASP A 480 4.57 -16.64 -27.80
CA ASP A 480 5.99 -16.50 -27.45
C ASP A 480 6.29 -15.17 -26.76
N LEU A 481 5.58 -14.09 -27.12
CA LEU A 481 5.77 -12.77 -26.53
C LEU A 481 5.17 -12.67 -25.12
N VAL A 482 4.00 -13.28 -24.87
CA VAL A 482 3.42 -13.42 -23.52
C VAL A 482 4.33 -14.26 -22.63
N LEU A 483 4.83 -15.38 -23.15
CA LEU A 483 5.74 -16.27 -22.45
C LEU A 483 7.04 -15.55 -22.07
N ARG A 484 7.63 -14.78 -23.00
CA ARG A 484 8.81 -13.94 -22.75
C ARG A 484 8.54 -12.89 -21.67
N ALA A 485 7.42 -12.18 -21.77
CA ALA A 485 6.99 -11.17 -20.81
C ALA A 485 6.83 -11.73 -19.38
N ALA A 486 6.10 -12.83 -19.26
CA ALA A 486 5.82 -13.48 -17.98
C ALA A 486 7.09 -14.07 -17.36
N THR A 487 7.95 -14.68 -18.17
CA THR A 487 9.25 -15.22 -17.73
C THR A 487 10.14 -14.12 -17.15
N VAL A 488 10.19 -12.95 -17.79
CA VAL A 488 10.94 -11.79 -17.31
C VAL A 488 10.41 -11.30 -15.96
N VAL A 489 9.09 -11.19 -15.81
CA VAL A 489 8.45 -10.73 -14.57
C VAL A 489 8.69 -11.72 -13.43
N LEU A 490 8.49 -13.02 -13.68
CA LEU A 490 8.73 -14.07 -12.68
C LEU A 490 10.20 -14.17 -12.28
N ARG A 491 11.13 -14.13 -13.24
CA ARG A 491 12.57 -14.20 -12.93
C ARG A 491 13.01 -13.06 -12.02
N ARG A 492 12.43 -11.87 -12.19
CA ARG A 492 12.75 -10.69 -11.37
C ARG A 492 12.09 -10.70 -10.00
N ARG A 493 10.88 -11.25 -9.88
CA ARG A 493 10.07 -11.15 -8.65
C ARG A 493 10.16 -12.39 -7.76
N ALA A 494 10.25 -13.57 -8.36
CA ALA A 494 10.14 -14.83 -7.67
C ALA A 494 10.90 -15.94 -8.42
N PRO A 495 12.24 -15.85 -8.53
CA PRO A 495 13.04 -16.77 -9.34
C PRO A 495 12.86 -18.25 -8.94
N ALA A 496 12.68 -18.53 -7.65
CA ALA A 496 12.46 -19.88 -7.14
C ALA A 496 11.14 -20.53 -7.60
N LEU A 497 10.10 -19.72 -7.87
CA LEU A 497 8.80 -20.23 -8.34
C LEU A 497 8.80 -20.54 -9.83
N LEU A 498 9.58 -19.79 -10.61
CA LEU A 498 9.83 -20.10 -12.02
C LEU A 498 10.57 -21.44 -12.16
N GLU A 499 11.61 -21.66 -11.34
CA GLU A 499 12.37 -22.91 -11.29
C GLU A 499 11.50 -24.10 -10.83
N GLU A 500 10.58 -23.89 -9.88
CA GLU A 500 9.62 -24.92 -9.46
C GLU A 500 8.62 -25.29 -10.56
N ASN A 501 8.05 -24.30 -11.25
CA ASN A 501 7.11 -24.56 -12.35
C ASN A 501 7.81 -25.27 -13.52
N LEU A 502 9.04 -24.88 -13.84
CA LEU A 502 9.90 -25.58 -14.80
C LEU A 502 10.09 -27.05 -14.44
N ALA A 503 10.47 -27.34 -13.20
CA ALA A 503 10.69 -28.70 -12.72
C ALA A 503 9.42 -29.56 -12.78
N VAL A 504 8.25 -28.98 -12.46
CA VAL A 504 6.96 -29.68 -12.57
C VAL A 504 6.65 -30.03 -14.04
N MET A 505 6.95 -29.14 -14.99
CA MET A 505 6.74 -29.41 -16.42
C MET A 505 7.73 -30.42 -16.99
N GLU A 506 8.97 -30.46 -16.48
CA GLU A 506 9.95 -31.50 -16.84
C GLU A 506 9.52 -32.91 -16.38
N CYS A 507 8.71 -33.00 -15.33
CA CYS A 507 8.16 -34.25 -14.81
C CYS A 507 6.89 -34.75 -15.53
N GLY A 508 6.33 -33.99 -16.48
CA GLY A 508 5.17 -34.36 -17.29
C GLY A 508 5.52 -34.83 -18.72
N GLU A 509 4.50 -35.10 -19.55
CA GLU A 509 4.69 -35.55 -20.95
C GLU A 509 5.22 -34.46 -21.90
N SER A 510 5.27 -33.20 -21.45
CA SER A 510 5.58 -32.05 -22.32
C SER A 510 7.05 -31.58 -22.21
N ARG A 511 8.00 -32.51 -22.44
CA ARG A 511 9.45 -32.22 -22.40
C ARG A 511 9.88 -31.10 -23.35
N GLU A 512 9.26 -30.99 -24.52
CA GLU A 512 9.55 -29.91 -25.47
C GLU A 512 9.17 -28.53 -24.94
N ALA A 513 8.06 -28.45 -24.18
CA ALA A 513 7.58 -27.19 -23.66
C ALA A 513 8.34 -26.75 -22.40
N ALA A 514 8.79 -27.71 -21.58
CA ALA A 514 9.75 -27.45 -20.50
C ALA A 514 11.09 -26.90 -21.05
N ALA A 515 11.61 -27.51 -22.12
CA ALA A 515 12.83 -27.04 -22.79
C ALA A 515 12.66 -25.63 -23.40
N ALA A 516 11.50 -25.32 -23.99
CA ALA A 516 11.20 -24.01 -24.55
C ALA A 516 11.14 -22.91 -23.46
N LEU A 517 10.54 -23.20 -22.30
CA LEU A 517 10.49 -22.25 -21.19
C LEU A 517 11.86 -22.08 -20.52
N GLN A 518 12.63 -23.17 -20.31
CA GLN A 518 13.98 -23.09 -19.78
C GLN A 518 14.88 -22.21 -20.64
N GLY A 519 14.79 -22.34 -21.97
CA GLY A 519 15.50 -21.47 -22.91
C GLY A 519 15.19 -19.97 -22.74
N LEU A 520 13.95 -19.63 -22.37
CA LEU A 520 13.54 -18.25 -22.07
C LEU A 520 14.08 -17.75 -20.72
N VAL A 521 14.16 -18.63 -19.71
CA VAL A 521 14.73 -18.31 -18.39
C VAL A 521 16.24 -18.06 -18.48
N ASP A 522 16.94 -18.89 -19.23
CA ASP A 522 18.37 -18.77 -19.46
C ASP A 522 18.70 -17.48 -20.24
N TRP A 523 17.86 -17.17 -21.24
CA TRP A 523 17.91 -15.90 -21.97
C TRP A 523 17.72 -14.70 -21.05
N ALA A 524 16.76 -14.74 -20.11
CA ALA A 524 16.52 -13.67 -19.14
C ALA A 524 17.62 -13.52 -18.06
N THR A 525 18.34 -14.60 -17.73
CA THR A 525 19.37 -14.60 -16.67
C THR A 525 20.71 -14.02 -17.13
N LYS A 526 21.03 -14.10 -18.43
CA LYS A 526 22.29 -13.61 -19.03
C LYS A 526 22.40 -12.07 -19.14
N LEU A 527 21.50 -11.31 -18.51
CA LEU A 527 21.26 -9.87 -18.73
C LEU A 527 21.74 -8.91 -17.64
N GLY A 528 22.81 -9.22 -16.93
CA GLY A 528 23.32 -8.36 -15.85
C GLY A 528 23.47 -6.86 -16.25
N PRO A 529 23.40 -5.92 -15.28
CA PRO A 529 23.45 -4.49 -15.58
C PRO A 529 24.85 -4.05 -16.03
N ALA A 530 24.94 -3.35 -17.18
CA ALA A 530 26.19 -2.82 -17.73
C ALA A 530 26.42 -1.32 -17.39
N PRO A 531 27.69 -0.87 -17.27
CA PRO A 531 28.07 0.45 -16.75
C PRO A 531 28.10 1.61 -17.78
N GLN A 532 28.25 2.83 -17.23
CA GLN A 532 28.20 4.19 -17.82
C GLN A 532 29.16 4.51 -18.99
N ALA A 533 28.77 5.46 -19.86
CA ALA A 533 29.38 6.79 -20.03
C ALA A 533 28.72 7.57 -21.20
N ALA A 534 28.74 8.90 -21.17
CA ALA A 534 28.06 9.79 -22.12
C ALA A 534 29.03 10.71 -22.86
N GLU A 535 28.73 11.06 -24.12
CA GLU A 535 29.17 12.30 -24.79
C GLU A 535 28.27 12.67 -26.01
N ALA A 536 28.15 13.99 -26.28
CA ALA A 536 27.20 14.72 -27.15
C ALA A 536 25.71 14.48 -26.82
N SER A 537 24.74 15.17 -27.46
CA SER A 537 23.29 14.90 -27.29
C SER A 537 22.77 14.01 -28.42
N PRO A 538 22.88 12.67 -28.31
CA PRO A 538 22.49 11.71 -29.33
C PRO A 538 21.06 11.85 -29.87
N LEU A 539 20.18 12.55 -29.15
CA LEU A 539 18.75 12.52 -29.37
C LEU A 539 18.32 13.05 -30.74
N GLU A 540 18.83 14.20 -31.19
CA GLU A 540 18.35 14.82 -32.44
C GLU A 540 18.73 13.97 -33.67
N LYS A 541 19.92 13.36 -33.63
CA LYS A 541 20.38 12.43 -34.67
C LYS A 541 19.47 11.20 -34.73
N TYR A 542 19.12 10.64 -33.57
CA TYR A 542 18.21 9.49 -33.51
C TYR A 542 16.79 9.83 -33.96
N LEU A 543 16.24 11.00 -33.60
CA LEU A 543 14.89 11.39 -34.02
C LEU A 543 14.74 11.51 -35.55
N ARG A 544 15.78 11.96 -36.26
CA ARG A 544 15.76 11.99 -37.75
C ARG A 544 15.83 10.60 -38.37
N VAL A 545 16.59 9.70 -37.77
CA VAL A 545 16.68 8.29 -38.20
C VAL A 545 15.35 7.57 -37.96
N ILE A 546 14.70 7.79 -36.82
CA ILE A 546 13.38 7.24 -36.49
C ILE A 546 12.32 7.68 -37.51
N ALA A 547 12.39 8.92 -38.00
CA ALA A 547 11.48 9.45 -39.01
C ALA A 547 11.90 9.13 -40.47
N GLY A 548 12.98 8.36 -40.66
CA GLY A 548 13.54 8.01 -41.96
C GLY A 548 12.74 6.94 -42.73
N ARG A 549 13.21 6.59 -43.94
CA ARG A 549 12.56 5.59 -44.80
C ARG A 549 13.02 4.15 -44.51
N ASP A 550 14.13 3.97 -43.82
CA ASP A 550 14.63 2.64 -43.45
C ASP A 550 13.99 2.22 -42.12
N ALA A 551 13.08 1.24 -42.17
CA ALA A 551 12.36 0.76 -41.01
C ALA A 551 13.27 0.10 -39.96
N ALA A 552 14.32 -0.60 -40.40
CA ALA A 552 15.23 -1.28 -39.49
C ALA A 552 16.14 -0.29 -38.75
N GLU A 553 16.65 0.72 -39.48
CA GLU A 553 17.44 1.80 -38.88
C GLU A 553 16.59 2.66 -37.92
N ALA A 554 15.34 2.94 -38.30
CA ALA A 554 14.38 3.68 -37.48
C ALA A 554 14.05 2.96 -36.17
N ALA A 555 13.86 1.64 -36.21
CA ALA A 555 13.58 0.84 -35.01
C ALA A 555 14.77 0.85 -34.04
N GLU A 556 15.99 0.61 -34.53
CA GLU A 556 17.19 0.65 -33.69
C GLU A 556 17.46 2.02 -33.08
N ALA A 557 17.23 3.09 -33.83
CA ALA A 557 17.29 4.46 -33.31
C ALA A 557 16.21 4.72 -32.24
N ALA A 558 14.99 4.21 -32.42
CA ALA A 558 13.91 4.33 -31.44
C ALA A 558 14.26 3.62 -30.14
N PHE A 559 14.85 2.43 -30.21
CA PHE A 559 15.29 1.68 -29.03
C PHE A 559 16.36 2.42 -28.24
N ALA A 560 17.37 2.96 -28.92
CA ALA A 560 18.42 3.74 -28.26
C ALA A 560 17.84 4.92 -27.46
N VAL A 561 16.88 5.64 -28.04
CA VAL A 561 16.22 6.77 -27.38
C VAL A 561 15.32 6.30 -26.24
N LEU A 562 14.43 5.33 -26.47
CA LEU A 562 13.54 4.80 -25.44
C LEU A 562 14.32 4.28 -24.23
N ALA A 563 15.47 3.66 -24.46
CA ALA A 563 16.30 3.12 -23.40
C ALA A 563 16.98 4.20 -22.57
N TRP A 564 17.51 5.21 -23.25
CA TRP A 564 18.14 6.35 -22.60
C TRP A 564 17.17 7.11 -21.69
N TYR A 565 15.91 7.22 -22.09
CA TYR A 565 14.86 7.84 -21.28
C TYR A 565 14.22 6.91 -20.25
N GLY A 566 14.66 5.65 -20.19
CA GLY A 566 14.12 4.64 -19.27
C GLY A 566 12.66 4.28 -19.58
N PHE A 567 12.24 4.36 -20.84
CA PHE A 567 10.99 3.75 -21.31
C PHE A 567 11.17 2.25 -21.59
N ILE A 568 12.38 1.85 -21.98
CA ILE A 568 12.80 0.45 -22.05
C ILE A 568 14.09 0.30 -21.25
N GLY A 569 14.37 -0.89 -20.78
CA GLY A 569 15.60 -1.12 -19.98
C GLY A 569 15.81 -2.56 -19.58
N LEU A 570 14.76 -3.37 -19.63
CA LEU A 570 14.85 -4.82 -19.61
C LEU A 570 15.52 -5.40 -20.84
N SER A 571 15.28 -4.75 -21.98
CA SER A 571 15.41 -5.32 -23.31
C SER A 571 16.61 -4.80 -24.10
N MET A 572 17.24 -3.70 -23.68
CA MET A 572 18.58 -3.33 -24.17
C MET A 572 19.70 -4.19 -23.59
N GLN A 573 19.52 -4.73 -22.38
CA GLN A 573 20.42 -5.74 -21.84
C GLN A 573 20.37 -7.03 -22.71
N LEU A 574 19.22 -7.29 -23.38
CA LEU A 574 18.93 -8.48 -24.19
C LEU A 574 19.57 -8.44 -25.58
N ALA A 575 19.66 -7.26 -26.19
CA ALA A 575 20.23 -7.09 -27.53
C ALA A 575 21.76 -7.06 -27.55
N SER A 576 22.41 -6.59 -26.47
CA SER A 576 23.89 -6.62 -26.35
C SER A 576 24.48 -8.03 -26.26
N SER A 577 23.68 -9.03 -25.87
CA SER A 577 24.14 -10.40 -25.63
C SER A 577 23.92 -11.35 -26.81
N ALA A 578 23.35 -10.89 -27.93
CA ALA A 578 23.08 -11.69 -29.13
C ALA A 578 24.07 -11.43 -30.30
N ARG A 579 25.06 -10.52 -30.12
CA ARG A 579 26.12 -10.24 -31.10
C ARG A 579 27.50 -10.80 -30.70
N VAL A 580 27.55 -11.71 -29.72
CA VAL A 580 28.69 -12.58 -29.37
C VAL A 580 28.19 -14.00 -29.45
#